data_AF-A0ABD5QNH7-F1
#
_entry.id   AF-A0ABD5QNH7-F1
#
_cell.length_a   1.000
_cell.length_b   1.000
_cell.length_c   1.000
_cell.angle_alpha   90.00
_cell.angle_beta   90.00
_cell.angle_gamma   90.00
#
_symmetry.space_group_name_H-M   'P 1'
#
loop_
_entity.id
_entity.type
_entity.pdbx_description
1 polymer ?
#
loop_
_entity_poly.entity_id
_entity_poly.type
_entity_poly.pdbx_seq_one_letter_code
_entity_poly.pdbx_strand_id
1 'polypeptide(L)'
;MLSPEDFVQHLLTVGQSGSGKTTLFYNMMDQVPVPFWSFDLKQDYRHLIHRDPSVLVLPWQEFRFNPLRPPPGVPPRRWAQVFSEIFGHATALLSGSKNYLMKQIIELYDLYDLFDAVTEPYPSLHDLQVLLEQAKINYVRKQADYRDTVHNRLEAMTLTAGAVFDCSQGHPIDDLLSRKVVFEFDGLGRDLQNFLMEILFAYVYEYRLAQNHRGGGLRHLFFLDEGKRVFSVYKERQDAAGIPAIDELTAKMREFGEGLVVADQEATKLTDSIKANTYTKILLPTGDEKQFQGMVQSMNLSERQADIARSFDTGEAVVQVGNRDPVPVDLTHVDVEKTIFDSLLRGLQAEIWSMLPYTPRQTTAAFRQTVGNESDKENEPTETDDPRDSGTDIDLSDEAVQLLKDVIDNPFTSLTDRYERFANDYKANQVKTELVDAELVRERTLTQGTEHHKLLELTDRGRSYVEDELDQDIEHRGRGGIIHRYWQHQIRDVFELAGWTAKVELFDADVYVYMDEKEIAVEVAMGTNDREIEHAKQRLDRGLDEVWVVCPNESVKNELKQQMEDEDLPMERIEFRRFRDFSDTEIFESS
;
A
#
# COMPACT_ATOMS: atom_id res chain seq x y z
N MET A 1 -14.61 21.00 29.53
CA MET A 1 -13.88 21.37 28.30
C MET A 1 -12.40 21.08 28.51
N LEU A 2 -11.76 20.44 27.53
CA LEU A 2 -10.31 20.25 27.52
C LEU A 2 -9.63 21.56 27.15
N SER A 3 -8.54 21.88 27.81
CA SER A 3 -7.72 23.06 27.53
C SER A 3 -6.65 22.75 26.47
N PRO A 4 -6.06 23.75 25.78
CA PRO A 4 -4.91 23.53 24.92
C PRO A 4 -3.73 22.83 25.62
N GLU A 5 -3.58 23.04 26.93
CA GLU A 5 -2.56 22.37 27.75
C GLU A 5 -2.83 20.86 27.91
N ASP A 6 -4.10 20.44 27.93
CA ASP A 6 -4.46 19.03 27.99
C ASP A 6 -4.14 18.34 26.65
N PHE A 7 -4.36 19.03 25.52
CA PHE A 7 -4.07 18.55 24.16
C PHE A 7 -2.58 18.40 23.85
N VAL A 8 -1.75 19.35 24.30
CA VAL A 8 -0.27 19.26 24.16
C VAL A 8 0.28 18.03 24.87
N GLN A 9 -0.42 17.54 25.90
CA GLN A 9 -0.02 16.38 26.68
C GLN A 9 -0.64 15.07 26.18
N HIS A 10 -1.16 15.09 24.96
CA HIS A 10 -1.73 13.95 24.25
C HIS A 10 -3.00 13.36 24.88
N LEU A 11 -3.80 12.75 24.02
CA LEU A 11 -5.09 12.14 24.31
C LEU A 11 -5.11 10.71 23.79
N LEU A 12 -5.59 9.78 24.62
CA LEU A 12 -5.89 8.41 24.22
C LEU A 12 -7.37 8.11 24.44
N THR A 13 -8.04 7.72 23.36
CA THR A 13 -9.42 7.23 23.38
C THR A 13 -9.44 5.75 23.03
N VAL A 14 -10.15 4.96 23.83
CA VAL A 14 -10.40 3.54 23.55
C VAL A 14 -11.90 3.28 23.51
N GLY A 15 -12.34 2.58 22.46
CA GLY A 15 -13.73 2.14 22.32
C GLY A 15 -13.93 1.20 21.14
N GLN A 16 -14.94 0.35 21.19
CA GLN A 16 -15.25 -0.62 20.13
C GLN A 16 -15.74 0.05 18.84
N SER A 17 -15.82 -0.68 17.72
CA SER A 17 -16.43 -0.16 16.49
C SER A 17 -17.85 0.35 16.77
N GLY A 18 -18.21 1.51 16.21
CA GLY A 18 -19.51 2.14 16.46
C GLY A 18 -19.68 2.83 17.82
N SER A 19 -18.67 2.85 18.70
CA SER A 19 -18.79 3.43 20.05
C SER A 19 -18.86 4.97 20.10
N GLY A 20 -18.66 5.66 18.98
CA GLY A 20 -18.60 7.13 18.91
C GLY A 20 -17.20 7.75 18.83
N LYS A 21 -16.15 6.98 18.51
CA LYS A 21 -14.77 7.51 18.34
C LYS A 21 -14.69 8.61 17.27
N THR A 22 -15.24 8.36 16.08
CA THR A 22 -15.26 9.35 15.00
C THR A 22 -16.05 10.59 15.43
N THR A 23 -17.20 10.41 16.09
CA THR A 23 -17.99 11.52 16.65
C THR A 23 -17.21 12.34 17.67
N LEU A 24 -16.41 11.70 18.52
CA LEU A 24 -15.51 12.38 19.45
C LEU A 24 -14.48 13.24 18.70
N PHE A 25 -13.87 12.70 17.64
CA PHE A 25 -12.92 13.45 16.80
C PHE A 25 -13.58 14.65 16.14
N TYR A 26 -14.79 14.49 15.57
CA TYR A 26 -15.59 15.59 15.05
C TYR A 26 -15.82 16.69 16.10
N ASN A 27 -16.27 16.32 17.30
CA ASN A 27 -16.47 17.24 18.41
C ASN A 27 -15.19 18.03 18.75
N MET A 28 -14.03 17.37 18.72
CA MET A 28 -12.74 18.01 19.01
C MET A 28 -12.29 18.92 17.86
N MET A 29 -12.31 18.43 16.61
CA MET A 29 -11.87 19.17 15.42
C MET A 29 -12.65 20.47 15.21
N ASP A 30 -13.94 20.47 15.55
CA ASP A 30 -14.79 21.68 15.49
C ASP A 30 -14.41 22.74 16.53
N GLN A 31 -13.82 22.34 17.66
CA GLN A 31 -13.58 23.21 18.82
C GLN A 31 -12.11 23.64 18.97
N VAL A 32 -11.17 22.94 18.33
CA VAL A 32 -9.75 23.27 18.43
C VAL A 32 -9.40 24.46 17.54
N PRO A 33 -8.76 25.51 18.09
CA PRO A 33 -8.43 26.73 17.34
C PRO A 33 -7.12 26.61 16.56
N VAL A 34 -6.42 25.49 16.67
CA VAL A 34 -5.12 25.25 16.04
C VAL A 34 -5.28 24.42 14.75
N PRO A 35 -4.35 24.54 13.80
CA PRO A 35 -4.22 23.60 12.69
C PRO A 35 -4.11 22.15 13.17
N PHE A 36 -4.56 21.21 12.35
CA PHE A 36 -4.46 19.80 12.64
C PHE A 36 -4.27 18.98 11.38
N TRP A 37 -3.67 17.81 11.52
CA TRP A 37 -3.64 16.77 10.52
C TRP A 37 -4.44 15.56 10.99
N SER A 38 -5.30 15.04 10.12
CA SER A 38 -5.97 13.75 10.33
C SER A 38 -5.55 12.80 9.22
N PHE A 39 -5.23 11.56 9.59
CA PHE A 39 -4.96 10.50 8.63
C PHE A 39 -6.21 9.64 8.48
N ASP A 40 -6.93 9.86 7.39
CA ASP A 40 -8.19 9.22 7.08
C ASP A 40 -7.95 7.96 6.24
N LEU A 41 -8.15 6.81 6.86
CA LEU A 41 -7.97 5.49 6.24
C LEU A 41 -9.27 4.89 5.72
N LYS A 42 -10.42 5.57 5.93
CA LYS A 42 -11.77 5.05 5.64
C LYS A 42 -12.71 6.10 5.03
N GLN A 43 -12.17 7.25 4.63
CA GLN A 43 -12.93 8.38 4.11
C GLN A 43 -14.00 8.91 5.10
N ASP A 44 -13.74 8.80 6.39
CA ASP A 44 -14.70 9.19 7.43
C ASP A 44 -14.70 10.70 7.72
N TYR A 45 -13.67 11.45 7.33
CA TYR A 45 -13.43 12.86 7.73
C TYR A 45 -13.58 13.87 6.58
N ARG A 46 -13.65 13.44 5.31
CA ARG A 46 -13.86 14.34 4.15
C ARG A 46 -15.11 15.22 4.26
N HIS A 47 -16.13 14.76 4.98
CA HIS A 47 -17.38 15.50 5.20
C HIS A 47 -17.21 16.72 6.13
N LEU A 48 -16.06 16.87 6.80
CA LEU A 48 -15.73 18.07 7.59
C LEU A 48 -15.78 19.36 6.77
N ILE A 49 -15.59 19.30 5.45
CA ILE A 49 -15.65 20.48 4.56
C ILE A 49 -16.97 21.24 4.72
N HIS A 50 -18.10 20.55 4.95
CA HIS A 50 -19.40 21.21 5.15
C HIS A 50 -19.46 22.05 6.43
N ARG A 51 -18.66 21.69 7.43
CA ARG A 51 -18.64 22.35 8.75
C ARG A 51 -17.59 23.44 8.79
N ASP A 52 -16.44 23.15 8.19
CA ASP A 52 -15.30 24.06 8.10
C ASP A 52 -14.72 24.03 6.67
N PRO A 53 -15.10 25.00 5.82
CA PRO A 53 -14.58 25.13 4.46
C PRO A 53 -13.07 25.38 4.39
N SER A 54 -12.39 25.69 5.51
CA SER A 54 -10.94 25.84 5.56
C SER A 54 -10.19 24.51 5.64
N VAL A 55 -10.90 23.39 5.87
CA VAL A 55 -10.30 22.04 5.87
C VAL A 55 -9.89 21.68 4.45
N LEU A 56 -8.60 21.41 4.27
CA LEU A 56 -8.04 20.82 3.07
C LEU A 56 -8.15 19.31 3.17
N VAL A 57 -9.02 18.71 2.38
CA VAL A 57 -9.03 17.25 2.18
C VAL A 57 -8.09 16.95 1.02
N LEU A 58 -7.10 16.12 1.27
CA LEU A 58 -6.04 15.81 0.32
C LEU A 58 -5.98 14.29 0.09
N PRO A 59 -6.71 13.78 -0.91
CA PRO A 59 -6.55 12.42 -1.39
C PRO A 59 -5.10 12.16 -1.80
N TRP A 60 -4.61 10.95 -1.58
CA TRP A 60 -3.22 10.62 -1.90
C TRP A 60 -2.87 10.89 -3.38
N GLN A 61 -3.82 10.77 -4.30
CA GLN A 61 -3.61 11.07 -5.72
C GLN A 61 -3.31 12.55 -6.00
N GLU A 62 -3.78 13.45 -5.13
CA GLU A 62 -3.52 14.89 -5.17
C GLU A 62 -2.33 15.29 -4.28
N PHE A 63 -1.82 14.37 -3.47
CA PHE A 63 -0.72 14.64 -2.57
C PHE A 63 0.62 14.43 -3.29
N ARG A 64 1.38 15.50 -3.55
CA ARG A 64 2.79 15.40 -3.96
C ARG A 64 3.70 15.49 -2.73
N PHE A 65 4.58 14.52 -2.55
CA PHE A 65 5.51 14.44 -1.43
C PHE A 65 6.81 13.75 -1.80
N ASN A 66 7.94 14.43 -1.54
CA ASN A 66 9.26 13.83 -1.70
C ASN A 66 9.84 13.46 -0.32
N PRO A 67 9.81 12.19 0.10
CA PRO A 67 10.35 11.76 1.38
C PRO A 67 11.88 11.78 1.45
N LEU A 68 12.58 11.91 0.32
CA LEU A 68 14.04 12.05 0.29
C LEU A 68 14.50 13.50 0.36
N ARG A 69 13.59 14.49 0.33
CA ARG A 69 13.94 15.89 0.60
C ARG A 69 14.12 16.09 2.11
N PRO A 70 15.32 16.47 2.61
CA PRO A 70 15.50 16.79 4.02
C PRO A 70 14.60 17.95 4.46
N PRO A 71 14.03 17.93 5.68
CA PRO A 71 13.33 19.08 6.22
C PRO A 71 14.25 20.31 6.31
N PRO A 72 13.71 21.54 6.19
CA PRO A 72 14.50 22.76 6.32
C PRO A 72 15.35 22.78 7.60
N GLY A 73 16.67 22.95 7.44
CA GLY A 73 17.65 22.98 8.53
C GLY A 73 18.14 21.62 9.01
N VAL A 74 17.65 20.51 8.45
CA VAL A 74 18.09 19.16 8.80
C VAL A 74 19.22 18.70 7.87
N PRO A 75 20.38 18.26 8.39
CA PRO A 75 21.48 17.78 7.55
C PRO A 75 21.08 16.52 6.75
N PRO A 76 21.48 16.39 5.47
CA PRO A 76 21.11 15.23 4.64
C PRO A 76 21.51 13.89 5.27
N ARG A 77 22.70 13.80 5.91
CA ARG A 77 23.12 12.57 6.61
C ARG A 77 22.15 12.17 7.73
N ARG A 78 21.60 13.14 8.45
CA ARG A 78 20.61 12.88 9.51
C ARG A 78 19.30 12.40 8.90
N TRP A 79 18.83 13.08 7.86
CA TRP A 79 17.57 12.70 7.21
C TRP A 79 17.64 11.33 6.54
N ALA A 80 18.76 10.98 5.89
CA ALA A 80 18.96 9.65 5.33
C ALA A 80 18.85 8.54 6.40
N GLN A 81 19.36 8.78 7.62
CA GLN A 81 19.19 7.83 8.75
C GLN A 81 17.72 7.69 9.11
N VAL A 82 17.03 8.82 9.31
CA VAL A 82 15.60 8.86 9.65
C VAL A 82 14.78 8.12 8.61
N PHE A 83 14.94 8.46 7.33
CA PHE A 83 14.27 7.80 6.23
C PHE A 83 14.53 6.29 6.24
N SER A 84 15.79 5.85 6.36
CA SER A 84 16.13 4.43 6.27
C SER A 84 15.52 3.60 7.40
N GLU A 85 15.41 4.17 8.60
CA GLU A 85 14.76 3.53 9.73
C GLU A 85 13.24 3.47 9.53
N ILE A 86 12.59 4.58 9.18
CA ILE A 86 11.14 4.63 8.96
C ILE A 86 10.72 3.73 7.79
N PHE A 87 11.42 3.80 6.67
CA PHE A 87 11.17 2.94 5.52
C PHE A 87 11.36 1.47 5.91
N GLY A 88 12.45 1.15 6.60
CA GLY A 88 12.71 -0.22 7.04
C GLY A 88 11.67 -0.76 8.01
N HIS A 89 11.16 0.09 8.90
CA HIS A 89 10.12 -0.27 9.83
C HIS A 89 8.76 -0.49 9.14
N ALA A 90 8.36 0.43 8.25
CA ALA A 90 7.10 0.33 7.52
C ALA A 90 7.06 -0.85 6.54
N THR A 91 8.22 -1.30 6.04
CA THR A 91 8.34 -2.36 5.02
C THR A 91 8.99 -3.65 5.53
N ALA A 92 9.24 -3.74 6.84
CA ALA A 92 9.87 -4.86 7.53
C ALA A 92 11.28 -5.23 7.01
N LEU A 93 12.12 -4.24 6.68
CA LEU A 93 13.53 -4.45 6.37
C LEU A 93 14.33 -4.82 7.61
N LEU A 94 15.15 -5.88 7.48
CA LEU A 94 16.15 -6.24 8.47
C LEU A 94 17.34 -5.27 8.45
N SER A 95 18.13 -5.28 9.52
CA SER A 95 19.25 -4.34 9.73
C SER A 95 20.27 -4.30 8.57
N GLY A 96 20.53 -5.42 7.91
CA GLY A 96 21.39 -5.49 6.71
C GLY A 96 20.86 -4.63 5.56
N SER A 97 19.58 -4.80 5.23
CA SER A 97 18.90 -4.05 4.18
C SER A 97 18.73 -2.57 4.53
N LYS A 98 18.46 -2.24 5.80
CA LYS A 98 18.42 -0.83 6.28
C LYS A 98 19.76 -0.12 6.08
N ASN A 99 20.86 -0.77 6.46
CA ASN A 99 22.21 -0.22 6.28
C ASN A 99 22.60 -0.09 4.81
N TYR A 100 22.13 -1.02 3.96
CA TYR A 100 22.31 -0.94 2.52
C TYR A 100 21.55 0.27 1.93
N LEU A 101 20.26 0.39 2.23
CA LEU A 101 19.41 1.52 1.82
C LEU A 101 20.04 2.87 2.22
N MET A 102 20.48 3.00 3.47
CA MET A 102 21.17 4.19 3.96
C MET A 102 22.38 4.57 3.11
N LYS A 103 23.20 3.60 2.71
CA LYS A 103 24.38 3.86 1.85
C LYS A 103 23.96 4.37 0.47
N GLN A 104 22.90 3.83 -0.09
CA GLN A 104 22.40 4.21 -1.42
C GLN A 104 21.78 5.61 -1.40
N ILE A 105 21.10 5.99 -0.32
CA ILE A 105 20.61 7.37 -0.16
C ILE A 105 21.78 8.35 0.00
N ILE A 106 22.82 7.97 0.76
CA ILE A 106 24.02 8.81 0.89
C ILE A 106 24.72 9.01 -0.45
N GLU A 107 24.85 7.96 -1.25
CA GLU A 107 25.37 8.03 -2.62
C GLU A 107 24.51 8.92 -3.50
N LEU A 108 23.18 8.75 -3.44
CA LEU A 108 22.24 9.58 -4.18
C LEU A 108 22.33 11.06 -3.78
N TYR A 109 22.50 11.36 -2.50
CA TYR A 109 22.71 12.74 -2.03
C TYR A 109 24.03 13.35 -2.51
N ASP A 110 25.07 12.54 -2.66
CA ASP A 110 26.35 12.95 -3.25
C ASP A 110 26.17 13.30 -4.73
N LEU A 111 25.43 12.48 -5.49
CA LEU A 111 25.10 12.74 -6.90
C LEU A 111 24.23 13.99 -7.11
N TYR A 112 23.57 14.46 -6.06
CA TYR A 112 22.75 15.67 -6.05
C TYR A 112 23.43 16.85 -5.32
N ASP A 113 24.73 16.74 -5.00
CA ASP A 113 25.55 17.77 -4.34
C ASP A 113 24.98 18.27 -2.99
N LEU A 114 24.12 17.48 -2.33
CA LEU A 114 23.39 17.92 -1.14
C LEU A 114 24.30 18.07 0.10
N PHE A 115 25.49 17.47 0.10
CA PHE A 115 26.48 17.66 1.17
C PHE A 115 27.22 18.98 1.06
N ASP A 116 27.30 19.57 -0.13
CA ASP A 116 27.91 20.88 -0.36
C ASP A 116 26.90 21.99 -0.11
N ALA A 117 25.69 21.83 -0.66
CA ALA A 117 24.57 22.74 -0.44
C ALA A 117 23.24 21.98 -0.46
N VAL A 118 22.43 22.14 0.60
CA VAL A 118 21.09 21.55 0.68
C VAL A 118 20.12 22.41 -0.14
N THR A 119 20.21 22.31 -1.45
CA THR A 119 19.43 23.08 -2.42
C THR A 119 18.86 22.18 -3.52
N GLU A 120 17.94 22.71 -4.31
CA GLU A 120 17.34 21.99 -5.43
C GLU A 120 18.33 21.75 -6.59
N PRO A 121 18.09 20.72 -7.43
CA PRO A 121 17.03 19.72 -7.31
C PRO A 121 17.31 18.71 -6.18
N TYR A 122 16.25 18.12 -5.61
CA TYR A 122 16.37 17.01 -4.66
C TYR A 122 16.00 15.70 -5.36
N PRO A 123 16.66 14.57 -5.01
CA PRO A 123 16.32 13.28 -5.57
C PRO A 123 14.95 12.81 -5.06
N SER A 124 14.22 12.11 -5.92
CA SER A 124 12.92 11.45 -5.66
C SER A 124 13.11 9.96 -5.32
N LEU A 125 12.04 9.29 -4.88
CA LEU A 125 12.08 7.82 -4.72
C LEU A 125 12.34 7.09 -6.04
N HIS A 126 11.88 7.63 -7.17
CA HIS A 126 12.18 7.09 -8.49
C HIS A 126 13.67 7.14 -8.79
N ASP A 127 14.37 8.21 -8.40
CA ASP A 127 15.83 8.31 -8.59
C ASP A 127 16.57 7.28 -7.75
N LEU A 128 16.10 7.02 -6.53
CA LEU A 128 16.65 5.96 -5.69
C LEU A 128 16.41 4.58 -6.30
N GLN A 129 15.22 4.32 -6.83
CA GLN A 129 14.91 3.06 -7.50
C GLN A 129 15.83 2.84 -8.71
N VAL A 130 15.96 3.83 -9.58
CA VAL A 130 16.87 3.77 -10.75
C VAL A 130 18.32 3.55 -10.32
N LEU A 131 18.79 4.24 -9.26
CA LEU A 131 20.14 4.03 -8.74
C LEU A 131 20.35 2.58 -8.29
N LEU A 132 19.36 1.97 -7.64
CA LEU A 132 19.43 0.58 -7.20
C LEU A 132 19.48 -0.41 -8.36
N GLU A 133 18.67 -0.19 -9.40
CA GLU A 133 18.62 -1.05 -10.60
C GLU A 133 19.97 -1.12 -11.31
N GLN A 134 20.73 -0.03 -11.24
CA GLN A 134 22.00 0.10 -11.95
C GLN A 134 23.24 -0.17 -11.10
N ALA A 135 23.06 -0.34 -9.79
CA ALA A 135 24.15 -0.64 -8.88
C ALA A 135 24.82 -1.97 -9.30
N LYS A 136 26.11 -1.90 -9.66
CA LYS A 136 26.87 -3.08 -10.12
C LYS A 136 26.83 -4.21 -9.08
N ILE A 137 26.23 -5.33 -9.49
CA ILE A 137 25.98 -6.48 -8.62
C ILE A 137 27.22 -7.36 -8.60
N ASN A 138 27.78 -7.59 -7.42
CA ASN A 138 28.69 -8.70 -7.20
C ASN A 138 27.87 -9.89 -6.67
N TYR A 139 27.41 -10.75 -7.59
CA TYR A 139 26.53 -11.89 -7.33
C TYR A 139 27.08 -12.93 -6.35
N VAL A 140 28.31 -12.76 -5.86
CA VAL A 140 28.96 -13.66 -4.88
C VAL A 140 28.73 -13.20 -3.42
N ARG A 141 27.98 -12.11 -3.16
CA ARG A 141 27.81 -11.53 -1.80
C ARG A 141 26.36 -11.31 -1.41
N LYS A 142 26.06 -11.46 -0.09
CA LYS A 142 24.83 -11.03 0.63
C LYS A 142 24.31 -9.61 0.32
N GLN A 143 25.10 -8.79 -0.38
CA GLN A 143 24.67 -7.45 -0.81
C GLN A 143 23.65 -7.51 -1.97
N ALA A 144 23.64 -8.58 -2.78
CA ALA A 144 22.60 -8.77 -3.81
C ALA A 144 21.22 -8.92 -3.17
N ASP A 145 21.07 -9.81 -2.18
CA ASP A 145 19.83 -10.02 -1.42
C ASP A 145 19.31 -8.73 -0.76
N TYR A 146 20.22 -7.90 -0.22
CA TYR A 146 19.85 -6.61 0.37
C TYR A 146 19.35 -5.61 -0.68
N ARG A 147 19.97 -5.56 -1.86
CA ARG A 147 19.50 -4.73 -2.98
C ARG A 147 18.11 -5.16 -3.39
N ASP A 148 17.92 -6.45 -3.69
CA ASP A 148 16.65 -6.97 -4.19
C ASP A 148 15.52 -6.78 -3.18
N THR A 149 15.81 -6.99 -1.89
CA THR A 149 14.82 -6.71 -0.84
C THR A 149 14.41 -5.23 -0.82
N VAL A 150 15.38 -4.31 -0.89
CA VAL A 150 15.09 -2.86 -0.85
C VAL A 150 14.37 -2.41 -2.12
N HIS A 151 14.84 -2.86 -3.29
CA HIS A 151 14.26 -2.55 -4.59
C HIS A 151 12.81 -3.03 -4.67
N ASN A 152 12.53 -4.29 -4.36
CA ASN A 152 11.15 -4.84 -4.37
C ASN A 152 10.18 -4.05 -3.46
N ARG A 153 10.65 -3.52 -2.33
CA ARG A 153 9.83 -2.70 -1.43
C ARG A 153 9.60 -1.29 -1.97
N LEU A 154 10.61 -0.68 -2.60
CA LEU A 154 10.48 0.61 -3.26
C LEU A 154 9.56 0.51 -4.48
N GLU A 155 9.78 -0.50 -5.33
CA GLU A 155 8.99 -0.76 -6.54
C GLU A 155 7.51 -0.95 -6.20
N ALA A 156 7.18 -1.69 -5.14
CA ALA A 156 5.78 -1.83 -4.69
C ALA A 156 5.11 -0.48 -4.36
N MET A 157 5.87 0.48 -3.79
CA MET A 157 5.35 1.82 -3.48
C MET A 157 5.24 2.69 -4.73
N THR A 158 6.25 2.67 -5.61
CA THR A 158 6.28 3.50 -6.83
C THR A 158 5.30 3.01 -7.88
N LEU A 159 5.04 1.70 -7.97
CA LEU A 159 3.99 1.15 -8.84
C LEU A 159 2.58 1.57 -8.39
N THR A 160 2.33 1.65 -7.08
CA THR A 160 0.98 1.95 -6.55
C THR A 160 0.72 3.44 -6.44
N ALA A 161 1.72 4.23 -6.02
CA ALA A 161 1.58 5.65 -5.70
C ALA A 161 2.72 6.49 -6.29
N GLY A 162 3.24 6.10 -7.45
CA GLY A 162 4.38 6.76 -8.10
C GLY A 162 4.22 8.27 -8.27
N ALA A 163 3.01 8.73 -8.60
CA ALA A 163 2.69 10.15 -8.75
C ALA A 163 2.89 10.96 -7.45
N VAL A 164 2.70 10.34 -6.28
CA VAL A 164 2.97 10.99 -4.98
C VAL A 164 4.44 11.39 -4.90
N PHE A 165 5.32 10.50 -5.34
CA PHE A 165 6.76 10.60 -5.16
C PHE A 165 7.49 11.22 -6.35
N ASP A 166 6.79 11.48 -7.45
CA ASP A 166 7.37 12.02 -8.68
C ASP A 166 7.55 13.55 -8.64
N CYS A 167 8.34 14.00 -7.68
CA CYS A 167 8.65 15.42 -7.50
C CYS A 167 10.02 15.61 -6.85
N SER A 168 10.77 16.62 -7.31
CA SER A 168 11.96 17.07 -6.57
C SER A 168 11.54 17.84 -5.31
N GLN A 169 10.43 18.57 -5.37
CA GLN A 169 9.81 19.17 -4.19
C GLN A 169 8.31 18.85 -4.20
N GLY A 170 7.83 18.11 -3.20
CA GLY A 170 6.39 17.97 -3.00
C GLY A 170 5.78 19.22 -2.36
N HIS A 171 4.50 19.11 -1.98
CA HIS A 171 3.81 20.14 -1.22
C HIS A 171 4.59 20.46 0.07
N PRO A 172 4.87 21.76 0.35
CA PRO A 172 5.63 22.14 1.52
C PRO A 172 4.93 21.71 2.80
N ILE A 173 5.60 20.86 3.57
CA ILE A 173 5.07 20.33 4.82
C ILE A 173 4.85 21.46 5.85
N ASP A 174 5.71 22.47 5.87
CA ASP A 174 5.56 23.64 6.72
C ASP A 174 4.34 24.49 6.36
N ASP A 175 3.96 24.57 5.08
CA ASP A 175 2.70 25.18 4.67
C ASP A 175 1.50 24.32 5.11
N LEU A 176 1.57 23.00 4.91
CA LEU A 176 0.51 22.08 5.35
C LEU A 176 0.33 22.09 6.87
N LEU A 177 1.39 22.27 7.67
CA LEU A 177 1.34 22.40 9.13
C LEU A 177 0.58 23.66 9.59
N SER A 178 0.41 24.65 8.72
CA SER A 178 -0.38 25.86 9.00
C SER A 178 -1.88 25.69 8.68
N ARG A 179 -2.29 24.55 8.12
CA ARG A 179 -3.65 24.27 7.65
C ARG A 179 -4.28 23.12 8.43
N LYS A 180 -5.61 23.05 8.40
CA LYS A 180 -6.36 21.86 8.80
C LYS A 180 -6.37 20.91 7.61
N VAL A 181 -5.69 19.77 7.73
CA VAL A 181 -5.50 18.83 6.62
C VAL A 181 -6.09 17.47 7.00
N VAL A 182 -6.90 16.91 6.11
CA VAL A 182 -7.32 15.51 6.15
C VAL A 182 -6.58 14.81 5.03
N PHE A 183 -5.55 14.05 5.37
CA PHE A 183 -4.86 13.18 4.43
C PHE A 183 -5.69 11.93 4.23
N GLU A 184 -6.19 11.74 3.02
CA GLU A 184 -7.02 10.59 2.71
C GLU A 184 -6.18 9.53 2.00
N PHE A 185 -5.84 8.50 2.75
CA PHE A 185 -4.97 7.40 2.32
C PHE A 185 -5.75 6.11 2.10
N ASP A 186 -7.07 6.20 1.98
CA ASP A 186 -7.91 5.10 1.54
C ASP A 186 -7.48 4.60 0.14
N GLY A 187 -7.65 3.30 -0.10
CA GLY A 187 -7.16 2.63 -1.32
C GLY A 187 -5.67 2.30 -1.35
N LEU A 188 -4.83 2.94 -0.52
CA LEU A 188 -3.40 2.58 -0.43
C LEU A 188 -3.18 1.28 0.35
N GLY A 189 -2.19 0.50 -0.08
CA GLY A 189 -1.71 -0.67 0.66
C GLY A 189 -1.24 -0.31 2.07
N ARG A 190 -1.45 -1.22 3.03
CA ARG A 190 -1.16 -0.99 4.46
C ARG A 190 0.25 -0.48 4.74
N ASP A 191 1.26 -1.04 4.08
CA ASP A 191 2.67 -0.68 4.31
C ASP A 191 2.95 0.75 3.85
N LEU A 192 2.34 1.17 2.74
CA LEU A 192 2.45 2.52 2.22
C LEU A 192 1.68 3.54 3.07
N GLN A 193 0.47 3.20 3.53
CA GLN A 193 -0.26 4.02 4.51
C GLN A 193 0.60 4.27 5.77
N ASN A 194 1.17 3.20 6.33
CA ASN A 194 2.04 3.28 7.50
C ASN A 194 3.29 4.12 7.20
N PHE A 195 3.96 3.89 6.06
CA PHE A 195 5.14 4.65 5.66
C PHE A 195 4.85 6.15 5.57
N LEU A 196 3.78 6.56 4.86
CA LEU A 196 3.40 7.96 4.71
C LEU A 196 3.08 8.62 6.06
N MET A 197 2.29 7.96 6.91
CA MET A 197 2.00 8.48 8.25
C MET A 197 3.30 8.67 9.05
N GLU A 198 4.13 7.63 9.14
CA GLU A 198 5.34 7.63 9.97
C GLU A 198 6.40 8.61 9.47
N ILE A 199 6.62 8.71 8.16
CA ILE A 199 7.61 9.63 7.60
C ILE A 199 7.15 11.09 7.74
N LEU A 200 5.85 11.36 7.66
CA LEU A 200 5.29 12.68 7.93
C LEU A 200 5.45 13.07 9.40
N PHE A 201 5.19 12.16 10.34
CA PHE A 201 5.50 12.37 11.76
C PHE A 201 6.98 12.70 11.98
N ALA A 202 7.86 11.88 11.42
CA ALA A 202 9.31 12.06 11.53
C ALA A 202 9.77 13.39 10.91
N TYR A 203 9.19 13.77 9.77
CA TYR A 203 9.46 15.04 9.10
C TYR A 203 9.11 16.22 10.01
N VAL A 204 7.90 16.24 10.56
CA VAL A 204 7.45 17.33 11.44
C VAL A 204 8.34 17.42 12.68
N TYR A 205 8.69 16.28 13.28
CA TYR A 205 9.59 16.26 14.43
C TYR A 205 10.97 16.85 14.11
N GLU A 206 11.63 16.37 13.04
CA GLU A 206 12.98 16.86 12.65
C GLU A 206 12.93 18.34 12.23
N TYR A 207 11.87 18.78 11.54
CA TYR A 207 11.62 20.18 11.22
C TYR A 207 11.52 21.05 12.47
N ARG A 208 10.65 20.69 13.43
CA ARG A 208 10.48 21.46 14.68
C ARG A 208 11.76 21.51 15.50
N LEU A 209 12.52 20.41 15.52
CA LEU A 209 13.82 20.35 16.19
C LEU A 209 14.84 21.29 15.53
N ALA A 210 14.96 21.25 14.20
CA ALA A 210 15.91 22.08 13.45
C ALA A 210 15.59 23.59 13.56
N GLN A 211 14.30 23.94 13.58
CA GLN A 211 13.86 25.32 13.75
C GLN A 211 13.89 25.79 15.22
N ASN A 212 14.26 24.92 16.17
CA ASN A 212 14.25 25.17 17.61
C ASN A 212 12.90 25.70 18.11
N HIS A 213 11.80 25.15 17.60
CA HIS A 213 10.42 25.51 17.95
C HIS A 213 10.00 24.97 19.33
N ARG A 214 10.84 25.13 20.35
CA ARG A 214 10.56 24.64 21.70
C ARG A 214 9.67 25.61 22.48
N GLY A 215 8.72 25.07 23.23
CA GLY A 215 7.76 25.83 24.05
C GLY A 215 6.67 26.53 23.23
N GLY A 216 5.85 27.36 23.89
CA GLY A 216 4.82 28.18 23.24
C GLY A 216 3.39 27.61 23.25
N GLY A 217 3.12 26.55 24.00
CA GLY A 217 1.78 25.95 24.09
C GLY A 217 1.44 25.08 22.87
N LEU A 218 0.15 24.84 22.64
CA LEU A 218 -0.34 24.03 21.52
C LEU A 218 -0.14 24.77 20.20
N ARG A 219 0.53 24.12 19.24
CA ARG A 219 0.75 24.64 17.88
C ARG A 219 -0.08 23.91 16.84
N HIS A 220 -0.12 22.58 16.95
CA HIS A 220 -0.73 21.72 15.95
C HIS A 220 -1.12 20.37 16.58
N LEU A 221 -2.10 19.70 15.97
CA LEU A 221 -2.64 18.41 16.43
C LEU A 221 -2.54 17.34 15.36
N PHE A 222 -2.20 16.12 15.76
CA PHE A 222 -2.38 14.94 14.93
C PHE A 222 -3.55 14.11 15.45
N PHE A 223 -4.52 13.86 14.59
CA PHE A 223 -5.62 12.95 14.84
C PHE A 223 -5.34 11.60 14.18
N LEU A 224 -5.25 10.57 14.99
CA LEU A 224 -4.93 9.21 14.59
C LEU A 224 -6.08 8.28 14.95
N ASP A 225 -6.88 7.94 13.95
CA ASP A 225 -7.79 6.80 14.03
C ASP A 225 -6.99 5.52 13.73
N GLU A 226 -7.27 4.43 14.44
CA GLU A 226 -6.42 3.24 14.47
C GLU A 226 -4.96 3.52 14.90
N GLY A 227 -4.78 4.20 16.02
CA GLY A 227 -3.46 4.54 16.57
C GLY A 227 -2.41 3.42 16.60
N LYS A 228 -2.82 2.16 16.73
CA LYS A 228 -1.93 0.98 16.67
C LYS A 228 -1.19 0.82 15.35
N ARG A 229 -1.64 1.47 14.27
CA ARG A 229 -0.94 1.50 12.98
C ARG A 229 0.45 2.14 13.14
N VAL A 230 0.52 3.20 13.95
CA VAL A 230 1.75 3.96 14.21
C VAL A 230 2.40 3.50 15.53
N PHE A 231 1.62 3.33 16.60
CA PHE A 231 2.09 3.01 17.95
C PHE A 231 1.80 1.54 18.33
N SER A 232 2.46 0.57 17.68
CA SER A 232 2.22 -0.86 17.98
C SER A 232 3.26 -1.49 18.91
N VAL A 233 2.84 -2.30 19.89
CA VAL A 233 3.75 -3.11 20.73
C VAL A 233 4.62 -4.10 19.93
N TYR A 234 4.15 -4.53 18.76
CA TYR A 234 4.94 -5.43 17.91
C TYR A 234 6.13 -4.71 17.28
N LYS A 235 5.95 -3.42 17.00
CA LYS A 235 6.96 -2.52 16.45
C LYS A 235 8.02 -2.19 17.50
N GLU A 236 7.59 -1.89 18.73
CA GLU A 236 8.47 -1.67 19.89
C GLU A 236 9.39 -2.87 20.18
N ARG A 237 8.88 -4.10 20.02
CA ARG A 237 9.64 -5.34 20.29
C ARG A 237 10.62 -5.72 19.18
N GLN A 238 10.53 -5.09 18.01
CA GLN A 238 11.36 -5.41 16.85
C GLN A 238 12.65 -4.57 16.77
N ASP A 239 12.81 -3.53 17.60
CA ASP A 239 13.93 -2.61 17.48
C ASP A 239 15.15 -2.90 18.38
N ALA A 240 16.28 -3.10 17.70
CA ALA A 240 17.58 -2.62 18.13
C ALA A 240 17.96 -1.45 17.19
N ALA A 241 17.49 -0.23 17.48
CA ALA A 241 17.66 0.94 16.59
C ALA A 241 18.19 2.19 17.33
N GLY A 242 19.00 2.98 16.62
CA GLY A 242 19.69 4.19 17.10
C GLY A 242 18.98 5.51 16.78
N ILE A 243 17.70 5.45 16.42
CA ILE A 243 16.77 6.59 16.40
C ILE A 243 15.77 6.37 17.53
N PRO A 244 15.27 7.44 18.19
CA PRO A 244 14.12 7.34 19.08
C PRO A 244 13.01 6.55 18.38
N ALA A 245 12.60 5.38 18.90
CA ALA A 245 11.39 4.73 18.45
C ALA A 245 10.25 5.77 18.41
N ILE A 246 9.25 5.64 17.53
CA ILE A 246 8.10 6.55 17.47
C ILE A 246 7.51 6.85 18.87
N ASP A 247 7.66 5.90 19.79
CA ASP A 247 7.37 6.02 21.22
C ASP A 247 8.18 7.08 21.98
N GLU A 248 9.48 7.23 21.72
CA GLU A 248 10.29 8.33 22.28
C GLU A 248 9.96 9.68 21.62
N LEU A 249 9.51 9.67 20.36
CA LEU A 249 9.03 10.89 19.69
C LEU A 249 7.80 11.46 20.40
N THR A 250 6.90 10.58 20.89
CA THR A 250 5.71 10.97 21.65
C THR A 250 6.04 11.95 22.77
N ALA A 251 6.99 11.61 23.64
CA ALA A 251 7.37 12.47 24.77
C ALA A 251 8.00 13.80 24.32
N LYS A 252 8.79 13.79 23.24
CA LYS A 252 9.50 14.98 22.74
C LYS A 252 8.60 15.90 21.93
N MET A 253 7.59 15.39 21.23
CA MET A 253 6.62 16.16 20.44
C MET A 253 5.88 17.21 21.28
N ARG A 254 5.58 16.85 22.54
CA ARG A 254 5.04 17.79 23.53
C ARG A 254 5.89 19.06 23.67
N GLU A 255 7.21 18.95 23.67
CA GLU A 255 8.13 20.11 23.82
C GLU A 255 8.01 21.09 22.65
N PHE A 256 7.57 20.59 21.49
CA PHE A 256 7.39 21.37 20.26
C PHE A 256 5.97 21.88 20.07
N GLY A 257 5.06 21.62 21.02
CA GLY A 257 3.66 22.03 20.91
C GLY A 257 2.84 21.18 19.93
N GLU A 258 3.33 19.99 19.59
CA GLU A 258 2.64 19.03 18.74
C GLU A 258 1.85 18.05 19.63
N GLY A 259 0.51 18.18 19.64
CA GLY A 259 -0.37 17.29 20.39
C GLY A 259 -0.77 16.07 19.57
N LEU A 260 -1.04 14.96 20.26
CA LEU A 260 -1.49 13.71 19.63
C LEU A 260 -2.87 13.37 20.18
N VAL A 261 -3.84 13.13 19.30
CA VAL A 261 -5.19 12.68 19.64
C VAL A 261 -5.36 11.31 19.00
N VAL A 262 -5.20 10.27 19.82
CA VAL A 262 -5.12 8.88 19.36
C VAL A 262 -6.40 8.15 19.75
N ALA A 263 -6.99 7.43 18.81
CA ALA A 263 -8.12 6.55 19.06
C ALA A 263 -7.83 5.14 18.57
N ASP A 264 -8.20 4.13 19.37
CA ASP A 264 -8.11 2.73 18.94
C ASP A 264 -9.21 1.87 19.59
N GLN A 265 -9.39 0.67 19.05
CA GLN A 265 -10.26 -0.36 19.59
C GLN A 265 -9.49 -1.32 20.50
N GLU A 266 -8.19 -1.48 20.28
CA GLU A 266 -7.34 -2.50 20.90
C GLU A 266 -6.22 -1.85 21.74
N ALA A 267 -6.58 -1.34 22.92
CA ALA A 267 -5.63 -0.74 23.87
C ALA A 267 -4.38 -1.60 24.14
N THR A 268 -4.53 -2.92 24.14
CA THR A 268 -3.44 -3.88 24.41
C THR A 268 -2.45 -4.03 23.26
N LYS A 269 -2.79 -3.57 22.06
CA LYS A 269 -1.86 -3.51 20.91
C LYS A 269 -1.09 -2.19 20.85
N LEU A 270 -1.50 -1.18 21.63
CA LEU A 270 -0.81 0.10 21.74
C LEU A 270 0.42 -0.02 22.66
N THR A 271 1.50 0.67 22.29
CA THR A 271 2.76 0.71 23.04
C THR A 271 2.56 1.19 24.47
N ASP A 272 3.45 0.76 25.38
CA ASP A 272 3.38 1.23 26.77
C ASP A 272 3.69 2.73 26.86
N SER A 273 4.54 3.24 25.95
CA SER A 273 4.86 4.66 25.87
C SER A 273 3.62 5.53 25.59
N ILE A 274 2.80 5.23 24.58
CA ILE A 274 1.64 6.08 24.27
C ILE A 274 0.60 6.05 25.41
N LYS A 275 0.41 4.91 26.06
CA LYS A 275 -0.50 4.77 27.21
C LYS A 275 -0.01 5.52 28.45
N ALA A 276 1.30 5.63 28.63
CA ALA A 276 1.93 6.33 29.75
C ALA A 276 2.06 7.84 29.51
N ASN A 277 2.34 8.26 28.27
CA ASN A 277 2.58 9.66 27.90
C ASN A 277 1.32 10.42 27.51
N THR A 278 0.16 9.75 27.41
CA THR A 278 -1.14 10.41 27.21
C THR A 278 -1.73 10.86 28.55
N TYR A 279 -1.85 12.18 28.69
CA TYR A 279 -2.33 12.81 29.92
C TYR A 279 -3.83 12.68 30.06
N THR A 280 -4.58 12.79 28.96
CA THR A 280 -6.03 12.61 28.99
C THR A 280 -6.40 11.25 28.42
N LYS A 281 -7.21 10.50 29.16
CA LYS A 281 -7.71 9.18 28.79
C LYS A 281 -9.22 9.22 28.67
N ILE A 282 -9.74 8.64 27.60
CA ILE A 282 -11.16 8.59 27.28
C ILE A 282 -11.55 7.15 27.04
N LEU A 283 -12.51 6.66 27.82
CA LEU A 283 -13.07 5.32 27.69
C LEU A 283 -14.51 5.42 27.17
N LEU A 284 -14.69 4.97 25.93
CA LEU A 284 -15.99 4.75 25.29
C LEU A 284 -16.44 3.28 25.50
N PRO A 285 -17.68 2.94 25.14
CA PRO A 285 -18.17 1.56 25.22
C PRO A 285 -17.18 0.59 24.56
N THR A 286 -16.83 -0.47 25.29
CA THR A 286 -15.82 -1.45 24.89
C THR A 286 -16.33 -2.84 25.22
N GLY A 287 -16.57 -3.67 24.19
CA GLY A 287 -17.13 -5.01 24.37
C GLY A 287 -16.12 -6.08 24.79
N ASP A 288 -14.82 -5.86 24.55
CA ASP A 288 -13.77 -6.80 24.97
C ASP A 288 -13.27 -6.47 26.38
N GLU A 289 -13.42 -7.43 27.31
CA GLU A 289 -13.07 -7.25 28.72
C GLU A 289 -11.58 -6.94 28.91
N LYS A 290 -10.70 -7.52 28.07
CA LYS A 290 -9.26 -7.29 28.19
C LYS A 290 -8.90 -5.84 27.85
N GLN A 291 -9.49 -5.27 26.79
CA GLN A 291 -9.29 -3.86 26.45
C GLN A 291 -9.88 -2.94 27.52
N PHE A 292 -11.09 -3.24 27.99
CA PHE A 292 -11.77 -2.48 29.03
C PHE A 292 -10.95 -2.42 30.32
N GLN A 293 -10.49 -3.57 30.81
CA GLN A 293 -9.66 -3.65 32.02
C GLN A 293 -8.32 -2.91 31.86
N GLY A 294 -7.71 -2.96 30.66
CA GLY A 294 -6.51 -2.19 30.36
C GLY A 294 -6.71 -0.69 30.60
N MET A 295 -7.85 -0.14 30.18
CA MET A 295 -8.18 1.27 30.40
C MET A 295 -8.60 1.56 31.83
N VAL A 296 -9.40 0.71 32.48
CA VAL A 296 -9.78 0.83 33.90
C VAL A 296 -8.54 0.96 34.79
N GLN A 297 -7.55 0.09 34.58
CA GLN A 297 -6.28 0.12 35.32
C GLN A 297 -5.48 1.38 34.99
N SER A 298 -5.39 1.73 33.70
CA SER A 298 -4.67 2.91 33.21
C SER A 298 -5.26 4.23 33.72
N MET A 299 -6.56 4.26 33.97
CA MET A 299 -7.31 5.40 34.50
C MET A 299 -7.49 5.34 36.04
N ASN A 300 -7.05 4.26 36.68
CA ASN A 300 -7.23 4.01 38.12
C ASN A 300 -8.70 4.17 38.57
N LEU A 301 -9.64 3.63 37.78
CA LEU A 301 -11.06 3.66 38.15
C LEU A 301 -11.34 2.69 39.30
N SER A 302 -12.17 3.10 40.25
CA SER A 302 -12.72 2.19 41.27
C SER A 302 -13.66 1.16 40.65
N GLU A 303 -13.89 0.03 41.32
CA GLU A 303 -14.84 -1.00 40.87
C GLU A 303 -16.21 -0.41 40.53
N ARG A 304 -16.73 0.48 41.39
CA ARG A 304 -18.01 1.16 41.16
C ARG A 304 -18.00 2.06 39.92
N GLN A 305 -16.90 2.78 39.67
CA GLN A 305 -16.77 3.61 38.46
C GLN A 305 -16.66 2.75 37.20
N ALA A 306 -15.92 1.64 37.28
CA ALA A 306 -15.82 0.68 36.18
C ALA A 306 -17.18 0.04 35.87
N ASP A 307 -17.96 -0.34 36.88
CA ASP A 307 -19.31 -0.89 36.69
C ASP A 307 -20.26 0.11 35.99
N ILE A 308 -20.17 1.40 36.34
CA ILE A 308 -20.92 2.46 35.64
C ILE A 308 -20.43 2.59 34.19
N ALA A 309 -19.12 2.65 33.97
CA ALA A 309 -18.54 2.77 32.64
C ALA A 309 -18.90 1.59 31.71
N ARG A 310 -19.11 0.39 32.26
CA ARG A 310 -19.61 -0.77 31.49
C ARG A 310 -21.04 -0.60 31.00
N SER A 311 -21.84 0.21 31.69
CA SER A 311 -23.25 0.44 31.33
C SER A 311 -23.46 1.55 30.31
N PHE A 312 -22.38 2.18 29.83
CA PHE A 312 -22.46 3.29 28.89
C PHE A 312 -22.92 2.86 27.50
N ASP A 313 -23.83 3.64 26.96
CA ASP A 313 -24.34 3.52 25.60
C ASP A 313 -23.44 4.27 24.60
N THR A 314 -23.72 4.08 23.32
CA THR A 314 -22.98 4.74 22.25
C THR A 314 -23.05 6.26 22.40
N GLY A 315 -21.88 6.90 22.43
CA GLY A 315 -21.77 8.35 22.63
C GLY A 315 -21.65 8.78 24.10
N GLU A 316 -21.68 7.87 25.07
CA GLU A 316 -21.34 8.15 26.46
C GLU A 316 -19.88 7.75 26.72
N ALA A 317 -19.13 8.53 27.51
CA ALA A 317 -17.72 8.27 27.77
C ALA A 317 -17.31 8.61 29.20
N VAL A 318 -16.27 7.93 29.69
CA VAL A 318 -15.52 8.38 30.89
C VAL A 318 -14.30 9.14 30.41
N VAL A 319 -14.14 10.39 30.88
CA VAL A 319 -12.96 11.21 30.60
C VAL A 319 -12.17 11.42 31.89
N GLN A 320 -10.87 11.18 31.84
CA GLN A 320 -9.94 11.51 32.92
C GLN A 320 -8.79 12.35 32.38
N VAL A 321 -8.59 13.52 33.00
CA VAL A 321 -7.51 14.46 32.64
C VAL A 321 -6.44 14.39 33.72
N GLY A 322 -5.30 13.78 33.41
CA GLY A 322 -4.22 13.53 34.36
C GLY A 322 -4.69 12.74 35.57
N ASN A 323 -4.37 13.24 36.77
CA ASN A 323 -4.79 12.64 38.04
C ASN A 323 -6.10 13.24 38.58
N ARG A 324 -6.87 13.99 37.76
CA ARG A 324 -8.18 14.51 38.19
C ARG A 324 -9.18 13.36 38.28
N ASP A 325 -10.29 13.60 39.00
CA ASP A 325 -11.36 12.63 39.09
C ASP A 325 -11.95 12.34 37.70
N PRO A 326 -12.20 11.06 37.36
CA PRO A 326 -12.84 10.68 36.11
C PRO A 326 -14.29 11.19 36.10
N VAL A 327 -14.71 11.77 34.98
CA VAL A 327 -16.04 12.35 34.79
C VAL A 327 -16.79 11.65 33.65
N PRO A 328 -18.06 11.29 33.85
CA PRO A 328 -18.92 10.85 32.75
C PRO A 328 -19.26 12.04 31.85
N VAL A 329 -19.29 11.83 30.54
CA VAL A 329 -19.66 12.84 29.55
C VAL A 329 -20.51 12.22 28.44
N ASP A 330 -21.47 13.00 27.96
CA ASP A 330 -22.22 12.70 26.75
C ASP A 330 -21.59 13.45 25.57
N LEU A 331 -21.25 12.73 24.51
CA LEU A 331 -20.78 13.33 23.28
C LEU A 331 -21.94 14.02 22.58
N THR A 332 -21.68 15.21 22.04
CA THR A 332 -22.69 15.87 21.22
C THR A 332 -22.82 15.08 19.92
N HIS A 333 -24.04 14.64 19.61
CA HIS A 333 -24.30 13.97 18.34
C HIS A 333 -23.95 14.93 17.20
N VAL A 334 -23.06 14.49 16.31
CA VAL A 334 -22.70 15.22 15.10
C VAL A 334 -23.38 14.51 13.95
N ASP A 335 -24.39 15.16 13.39
CA ASP A 335 -25.00 14.72 12.16
C ASP A 335 -24.03 15.01 11.01
N VAL A 336 -23.47 13.94 10.45
CA VAL A 336 -22.56 14.00 9.30
C VAL A 336 -23.22 13.19 8.20
N GLU A 337 -23.99 13.88 7.36
CA GLU A 337 -24.49 13.28 6.13
C GLU A 337 -23.30 12.89 5.25
N LYS A 338 -23.13 11.58 5.00
CA LYS A 338 -22.06 11.05 4.15
C LYS A 338 -22.38 11.27 2.67
N THR A 339 -22.35 12.53 2.24
CA THR A 339 -22.80 12.98 0.90
C THR A 339 -21.67 13.48 0.01
N ILE A 340 -20.44 13.58 0.54
CA ILE A 340 -19.25 13.95 -0.25
C ILE A 340 -18.68 12.69 -0.90
N PHE A 341 -19.02 12.49 -2.16
CA PHE A 341 -18.37 11.52 -3.05
C PHE A 341 -17.20 12.19 -3.80
N ASP A 342 -16.34 11.39 -4.42
CA ASP A 342 -15.09 11.86 -5.03
C ASP A 342 -15.29 12.97 -6.08
N SER A 343 -16.35 12.89 -6.89
CA SER A 343 -16.68 13.90 -7.90
C SER A 343 -17.03 15.26 -7.28
N LEU A 344 -17.83 15.25 -6.21
CA LEU A 344 -18.18 16.46 -5.47
C LEU A 344 -16.97 17.01 -4.72
N LEU A 345 -16.16 16.14 -4.10
CA LEU A 345 -14.92 16.52 -3.44
C LEU A 345 -13.98 17.25 -4.41
N ARG A 346 -13.78 16.69 -5.61
CA ARG A 346 -12.98 17.31 -6.68
C ARG A 346 -13.56 18.67 -7.06
N GLY A 347 -14.87 18.78 -7.25
CA GLY A 347 -15.53 20.06 -7.54
C GLY A 347 -15.32 21.12 -6.46
N LEU A 348 -15.17 20.73 -5.19
CA LEU A 348 -14.96 21.64 -4.07
C LEU A 348 -13.49 22.02 -3.84
N GLN A 349 -12.55 21.13 -4.12
CA GLN A 349 -11.14 21.28 -3.70
C GLN A 349 -10.13 21.40 -4.86
N ALA A 350 -10.51 21.13 -6.11
CA ALA A 350 -9.59 21.13 -7.26
C ALA A 350 -8.83 22.44 -7.44
N GLU A 351 -9.49 23.59 -7.25
CA GLU A 351 -8.83 24.89 -7.31
C GLU A 351 -7.73 25.00 -6.23
N ILE A 352 -8.02 24.56 -5.00
CA ILE A 352 -7.07 24.57 -3.89
C ILE A 352 -5.89 23.64 -4.19
N TRP A 353 -6.15 22.43 -4.69
CA TRP A 353 -5.11 21.46 -5.08
C TRP A 353 -4.19 22.03 -6.15
N SER A 354 -4.75 22.66 -7.19
CA SER A 354 -3.97 23.28 -8.28
C SER A 354 -3.05 24.43 -7.81
N MET A 355 -3.39 25.06 -6.68
CA MET A 355 -2.60 26.12 -6.08
C MET A 355 -1.55 25.61 -5.08
N LEU A 356 -1.55 24.31 -4.74
CA LEU A 356 -0.53 23.75 -3.86
C LEU A 356 0.81 23.67 -4.62
N PRO A 357 1.87 24.32 -4.14
CA PRO A 357 3.12 24.35 -4.86
C PRO A 357 3.79 22.97 -4.84
N TYR A 358 4.41 22.60 -5.95
CA TYR A 358 5.35 21.49 -6.04
C TYR A 358 6.30 21.75 -7.23
N THR A 359 7.47 21.11 -7.21
CA THR A 359 8.43 21.10 -8.31
C THR A 359 8.48 19.68 -8.87
N PRO A 360 8.15 19.49 -10.17
CA PRO A 360 8.29 18.19 -10.84
C PRO A 360 9.69 17.60 -10.66
N ARG A 361 9.81 16.29 -10.83
CA ARG A 361 11.08 15.58 -10.70
C ARG A 361 12.11 16.12 -11.70
N GLN A 362 13.30 16.43 -11.19
CA GLN A 362 14.44 16.90 -11.96
C GLN A 362 15.69 16.15 -11.53
N THR A 363 16.52 15.73 -12.50
CA THR A 363 17.76 14.98 -12.25
C THR A 363 19.00 15.82 -12.50
N THR A 364 20.05 15.61 -11.71
CA THR A 364 21.36 16.25 -11.92
C THR A 364 22.14 15.57 -13.05
N ALA A 365 23.11 16.30 -13.61
CA ALA A 365 24.00 15.74 -14.63
C ALA A 365 24.87 14.59 -14.07
N ALA A 366 25.33 14.70 -12.83
CA ALA A 366 26.12 13.66 -12.16
C ALA A 366 25.31 12.36 -11.97
N PHE A 367 24.04 12.48 -11.59
CA PHE A 367 23.13 11.34 -11.52
C PHE A 367 22.97 10.67 -12.89
N ARG A 368 22.56 11.42 -13.93
CA ARG A 368 22.39 10.89 -15.30
C ARG A 368 23.64 10.21 -15.84
N GLN A 369 24.83 10.77 -15.58
CA GLN A 369 26.10 10.16 -15.99
C GLN A 369 26.37 8.84 -15.27
N THR A 370 26.01 8.74 -13.99
CA THR A 370 26.20 7.54 -13.18
C THR A 370 25.27 6.42 -13.62
N VAL A 371 24.02 6.76 -13.94
CA VAL A 371 22.99 5.81 -14.34
C VAL A 371 22.90 5.58 -15.87
N GLY A 372 23.91 6.03 -16.63
CA GLY A 372 23.93 5.90 -18.09
C GLY A 372 22.84 6.70 -18.85
N ASN A 373 23.13 7.01 -20.11
CA ASN A 373 22.24 7.75 -21.02
C ASN A 373 20.99 6.95 -21.47
N GLU A 374 20.57 5.90 -20.77
CA GLU A 374 19.20 5.40 -20.93
C GLU A 374 18.17 6.34 -20.26
N SER A 375 18.64 7.22 -19.36
CA SER A 375 17.84 8.34 -18.82
C SER A 375 17.51 9.45 -19.84
N ASP A 376 18.05 9.41 -21.06
CA ASP A 376 17.76 10.36 -22.15
C ASP A 376 16.70 9.84 -23.16
N LYS A 377 16.05 8.69 -22.90
CA LYS A 377 14.82 8.30 -23.63
C LYS A 377 13.54 8.95 -23.08
N GLU A 378 13.64 9.79 -22.05
CA GLU A 378 12.49 10.50 -21.45
C GLU A 378 12.65 12.04 -21.51
N ASN A 379 13.07 12.56 -22.66
CA ASN A 379 12.94 13.98 -22.99
C ASN A 379 12.16 14.23 -24.30
N GLU A 380 11.41 13.25 -24.78
CA GLU A 380 10.09 13.57 -25.33
C GLU A 380 9.17 13.82 -24.14
N PRO A 381 8.20 14.75 -24.20
CA PRO A 381 7.20 14.84 -23.15
C PRO A 381 6.53 13.46 -23.07
N THR A 382 6.90 12.67 -22.08
CA THR A 382 6.00 11.68 -21.53
C THR A 382 4.85 12.52 -21.01
N GLU A 383 3.76 12.56 -21.78
CA GLU A 383 2.45 12.82 -21.22
C GLU A 383 2.34 11.85 -20.04
N THR A 384 2.57 12.40 -18.85
CA THR A 384 2.15 11.77 -17.61
C THR A 384 0.66 11.66 -17.73
N ASP A 385 0.17 10.48 -18.10
CA ASP A 385 -1.21 10.08 -17.86
C ASP A 385 -1.43 10.06 -16.35
N ASP A 386 -1.71 11.24 -15.80
CA ASP A 386 -2.67 11.36 -14.73
C ASP A 386 -3.99 10.83 -15.32
N PRO A 387 -4.61 9.76 -14.80
CA PRO A 387 -5.94 9.36 -15.22
C PRO A 387 -6.93 10.35 -14.59
N ARG A 388 -6.86 11.61 -15.04
CA ARG A 388 -7.66 12.73 -14.54
C ARG A 388 -7.53 14.03 -15.34
N ASP A 389 -7.14 13.97 -16.61
CA ASP A 389 -7.65 14.96 -17.59
C ASP A 389 -7.58 14.49 -19.04
N SER A 390 -8.02 13.26 -19.33
CA SER A 390 -8.64 12.98 -20.63
C SER A 390 -10.12 12.72 -20.42
N GLY A 391 -10.88 13.82 -20.34
CA GLY A 391 -12.26 13.83 -20.80
C GLY A 391 -12.34 13.54 -22.31
N THR A 392 -11.76 12.44 -22.75
CA THR A 392 -12.26 11.73 -23.91
C THR A 392 -13.30 10.77 -23.34
N ASP A 393 -14.57 11.13 -23.44
CA ASP A 393 -15.63 10.13 -23.49
C ASP A 393 -15.10 9.01 -24.39
N ILE A 394 -14.80 7.83 -23.84
CA ILE A 394 -14.42 6.68 -24.66
C ILE A 394 -15.72 6.25 -25.34
N ASP A 395 -15.98 6.87 -26.49
CA ASP A 395 -17.14 6.59 -27.33
C ASP A 395 -16.89 5.25 -28.05
N LEU A 396 -17.09 4.16 -27.32
CA LEU A 396 -17.06 2.81 -27.88
C LEU A 396 -18.37 2.56 -28.64
N SER A 397 -18.24 1.94 -29.80
CA SER A 397 -19.37 1.33 -30.47
C SER A 397 -20.03 0.28 -29.59
N ASP A 398 -21.35 0.12 -29.72
CA ASP A 398 -22.11 -0.93 -29.02
C ASP A 398 -21.47 -2.31 -29.20
N GLU A 399 -20.89 -2.57 -30.37
CA GLU A 399 -20.23 -3.83 -30.70
C GLU A 399 -18.89 -4.01 -29.97
N ALA A 400 -18.14 -2.92 -29.74
CA ALA A 400 -16.93 -2.93 -28.91
C ALA A 400 -17.27 -3.15 -27.44
N VAL A 401 -18.33 -2.52 -26.92
CA VAL A 401 -18.83 -2.79 -25.56
C VAL A 401 -19.23 -4.26 -25.41
N GLN A 402 -19.94 -4.85 -26.39
CA GLN A 402 -20.29 -6.27 -26.34
C GLN A 402 -19.08 -7.20 -26.39
N LEU A 403 -18.07 -6.89 -27.22
CA LEU A 403 -16.84 -7.66 -27.25
C LEU A 403 -16.09 -7.56 -25.92
N LEU A 404 -16.05 -6.38 -25.29
CA LEU A 404 -15.41 -6.17 -23.99
C LEU A 404 -16.11 -6.99 -22.89
N LYS A 405 -17.45 -7.00 -22.87
CA LYS A 405 -18.26 -7.86 -21.98
C LYS A 405 -17.95 -9.34 -22.18
N ASP A 406 -17.87 -9.79 -23.43
CA ASP A 406 -17.51 -11.17 -23.74
C ASP A 406 -16.07 -11.52 -23.31
N VAL A 407 -15.13 -10.57 -23.32
CA VAL A 407 -13.76 -10.78 -22.81
C VAL A 407 -13.77 -10.96 -21.29
N ILE A 408 -14.69 -10.31 -20.57
CA ILE A 408 -14.86 -10.47 -19.12
C ILE A 408 -15.51 -11.82 -18.80
N ASP A 409 -16.63 -12.12 -19.44
CA ASP A 409 -17.45 -13.30 -19.15
C ASP A 409 -16.76 -14.60 -19.60
N ASN A 410 -16.00 -14.54 -20.69
CA ASN A 410 -15.37 -15.71 -21.31
C ASN A 410 -13.88 -15.45 -21.60
N PRO A 411 -13.02 -15.20 -20.60
CA PRO A 411 -11.66 -14.68 -20.82
C PRO A 411 -10.77 -15.62 -21.65
N PHE A 412 -11.02 -16.92 -21.61
CA PHE A 412 -10.19 -17.93 -22.27
C PHE A 412 -10.62 -18.28 -23.70
N THR A 413 -11.67 -17.63 -24.24
CA THR A 413 -12.07 -17.83 -25.64
C THR A 413 -11.07 -17.19 -26.61
N SER A 414 -10.66 -17.93 -27.63
CA SER A 414 -9.71 -17.47 -28.64
C SER A 414 -10.28 -16.32 -29.47
N LEU A 415 -9.39 -15.44 -29.95
CA LEU A 415 -9.75 -14.33 -30.81
C LEU A 415 -10.42 -14.82 -32.10
N THR A 416 -9.95 -15.94 -32.65
CA THR A 416 -10.52 -16.58 -33.83
C THR A 416 -11.97 -17.00 -33.59
N ASP A 417 -12.26 -17.65 -32.46
CA ASP A 417 -13.63 -18.07 -32.12
C ASP A 417 -14.54 -16.87 -31.86
N ARG A 418 -13.99 -15.76 -31.32
CA ARG A 418 -14.74 -14.51 -31.16
C ARG A 418 -15.09 -13.88 -32.51
N TYR A 419 -14.21 -14.01 -33.51
CA TYR A 419 -14.45 -13.44 -34.84
C TYR A 419 -15.64 -14.10 -35.56
N GLU A 420 -15.93 -15.37 -35.27
CA GLU A 420 -17.11 -16.07 -35.81
C GLU A 420 -18.45 -15.44 -35.40
N ARG A 421 -18.46 -14.63 -34.33
CA ARG A 421 -19.65 -13.94 -33.81
C ARG A 421 -19.96 -12.64 -34.54
N PHE A 422 -19.08 -12.20 -35.45
CA PHE A 422 -19.25 -11.00 -36.26
C PHE A 422 -19.67 -11.36 -37.69
N ALA A 423 -20.24 -10.37 -38.40
CA ALA A 423 -20.68 -10.56 -39.78
C ALA A 423 -19.53 -10.91 -40.76
N ASN A 424 -18.29 -10.50 -40.45
CA ASN A 424 -17.07 -10.85 -41.16
C ASN A 424 -15.81 -10.45 -40.35
N ASP A 425 -14.67 -11.05 -40.72
CA ASP A 425 -13.37 -10.82 -40.07
C ASP A 425 -12.91 -9.35 -40.09
N TYR A 426 -13.28 -8.60 -41.13
CA TYR A 426 -12.93 -7.18 -41.22
C TYR A 426 -13.61 -6.37 -40.12
N LYS A 427 -14.92 -6.57 -39.90
CA LYS A 427 -15.68 -5.93 -38.83
C LYS A 427 -15.20 -6.41 -37.45
N ALA A 428 -14.91 -7.70 -37.29
CA ALA A 428 -14.36 -8.24 -36.04
C ALA A 428 -13.01 -7.59 -35.68
N ASN A 429 -12.11 -7.48 -36.67
CA ASN A 429 -10.81 -6.84 -36.46
C ASN A 429 -10.95 -5.34 -36.21
N GLN A 430 -11.88 -4.65 -36.85
CA GLN A 430 -12.16 -3.23 -36.59
C GLN A 430 -12.59 -3.02 -35.12
N VAL A 431 -13.56 -3.80 -34.64
CA VAL A 431 -14.07 -3.71 -33.26
C VAL A 431 -13.00 -4.07 -32.24
N LYS A 432 -12.18 -5.10 -32.52
CA LYS A 432 -11.04 -5.42 -31.66
C LYS A 432 -9.98 -4.32 -31.67
N THR A 433 -9.67 -3.74 -32.82
CA THR A 433 -8.71 -2.62 -32.94
C THR A 433 -9.21 -1.41 -32.15
N GLU A 434 -10.51 -1.12 -32.16
CA GLU A 434 -11.10 -0.07 -31.33
C GLU A 434 -10.82 -0.27 -29.83
N LEU A 435 -10.99 -1.49 -29.31
CA LEU A 435 -10.67 -1.80 -27.91
C LEU A 435 -9.17 -1.76 -27.59
N VAL A 436 -8.32 -2.10 -28.56
CA VAL A 436 -6.85 -2.06 -28.40
C VAL A 436 -6.33 -0.62 -28.48
N ASP A 437 -6.87 0.18 -29.40
CA ASP A 437 -6.51 1.60 -29.58
C ASP A 437 -7.02 2.46 -28.43
N ALA A 438 -8.18 2.09 -27.84
CA ALA A 438 -8.66 2.64 -26.57
C ALA A 438 -7.91 2.08 -25.35
N GLU A 439 -6.92 1.21 -25.58
CA GLU A 439 -6.08 0.58 -24.57
C GLU A 439 -6.85 -0.20 -23.49
N LEU A 440 -8.06 -0.68 -23.79
CA LEU A 440 -8.89 -1.44 -22.86
C LEU A 440 -8.50 -2.93 -22.84
N VAL A 441 -7.98 -3.45 -23.95
CA VAL A 441 -7.50 -4.84 -24.07
C VAL A 441 -6.16 -4.91 -24.78
N ARG A 442 -5.40 -5.98 -24.53
CA ARG A 442 -4.17 -6.31 -25.25
C ARG A 442 -4.17 -7.77 -25.70
N GLU A 443 -3.56 -8.03 -26.85
CA GLU A 443 -3.43 -9.39 -27.38
C GLU A 443 -2.32 -10.17 -26.64
N ARG A 444 -2.62 -11.42 -26.28
CA ARG A 444 -1.66 -12.38 -25.71
C ARG A 444 -1.67 -13.65 -26.53
N THR A 445 -0.49 -14.18 -26.85
CA THR A 445 -0.38 -15.40 -27.65
C THR A 445 -0.23 -16.61 -26.73
N LEU A 446 -1.19 -17.52 -26.81
CA LEU A 446 -1.15 -18.85 -26.23
C LEU A 446 -0.55 -19.82 -27.26
N THR A 447 0.50 -20.54 -26.87
CA THR A 447 1.13 -21.55 -27.75
C THR A 447 0.89 -22.94 -27.18
N GLN A 448 0.31 -23.82 -28.01
CA GLN A 448 0.03 -25.22 -27.69
C GLN A 448 0.61 -26.10 -28.80
N GLY A 449 1.77 -26.69 -28.56
CA GLY A 449 2.48 -27.45 -29.59
C GLY A 449 2.87 -26.58 -30.79
N THR A 450 2.30 -26.85 -31.96
CA THR A 450 2.48 -26.06 -33.19
C THR A 450 1.37 -25.04 -33.44
N GLU A 451 0.33 -25.03 -32.61
CA GLU A 451 -0.80 -24.11 -32.73
C GLU A 451 -0.59 -22.85 -31.89
N HIS A 452 -1.02 -21.72 -32.45
CA HIS A 452 -0.93 -20.41 -31.83
C HIS A 452 -2.31 -19.77 -31.80
N HIS A 453 -2.83 -19.59 -30.60
CA HIS A 453 -4.13 -18.97 -30.35
C HIS A 453 -3.90 -17.59 -29.73
N LYS A 454 -4.68 -16.58 -30.13
CA LYS A 454 -4.63 -15.26 -29.50
C LYS A 454 -5.76 -15.12 -28.49
N LEU A 455 -5.46 -14.61 -27.30
CA LEU A 455 -6.42 -14.21 -26.28
C LEU A 455 -6.40 -12.69 -26.12
N LEU A 456 -7.52 -12.13 -25.66
CA LEU A 456 -7.63 -10.72 -25.27
C LEU A 456 -7.54 -10.62 -23.75
N GLU A 457 -6.56 -9.86 -23.26
CA GLU A 457 -6.37 -9.59 -21.85
C GLU A 457 -6.80 -8.16 -21.53
N LEU A 458 -7.65 -7.97 -20.53
CA LEU A 458 -7.95 -6.64 -19.99
C LEU A 458 -6.67 -5.99 -19.46
N THR A 459 -6.46 -4.74 -19.89
CA THR A 459 -5.46 -3.84 -19.30
C THR A 459 -6.00 -3.25 -17.99
N ASP A 460 -5.16 -2.51 -17.26
CA ASP A 460 -5.61 -1.82 -16.05
C ASP A 460 -6.62 -0.70 -16.38
N ARG A 461 -6.46 -0.03 -17.52
CA ARG A 461 -7.43 0.93 -18.08
C ARG A 461 -8.75 0.24 -18.45
N GLY A 462 -8.68 -0.95 -19.06
CA GLY A 462 -9.85 -1.77 -19.35
C GLY A 462 -10.62 -2.21 -18.12
N ARG A 463 -9.92 -2.60 -17.04
CA ARG A 463 -10.56 -2.93 -15.76
C ARG A 463 -11.26 -1.72 -15.16
N SER A 464 -10.59 -0.57 -15.14
CA SER A 464 -11.15 0.68 -14.61
C SER A 464 -12.40 1.09 -15.40
N TYR A 465 -12.33 1.08 -16.74
CA TYR A 465 -13.49 1.39 -17.60
C TYR A 465 -14.68 0.45 -17.34
N VAL A 466 -14.43 -0.84 -17.12
CA VAL A 466 -15.51 -1.82 -16.85
C VAL A 466 -16.13 -1.60 -15.48
N GLU A 467 -15.31 -1.34 -14.46
CA GLU A 467 -15.77 -1.08 -13.09
C GLU A 467 -16.53 0.26 -13.00
N ASP A 468 -16.07 1.29 -13.71
CA ASP A 468 -16.62 2.66 -13.64
C ASP A 468 -17.82 2.90 -14.58
N GLU A 469 -17.78 2.41 -15.83
CA GLU A 469 -18.77 2.72 -16.87
C GLU A 469 -19.77 1.57 -17.15
N LEU A 470 -19.40 0.31 -16.87
CA LEU A 470 -20.25 -0.85 -17.17
C LEU A 470 -20.89 -1.50 -15.94
N ASP A 471 -20.51 -1.10 -14.72
CA ASP A 471 -21.03 -1.61 -13.44
C ASP A 471 -21.03 -3.17 -13.39
N GLN A 472 -19.96 -3.78 -13.90
CA GLN A 472 -19.80 -5.24 -13.94
C GLN A 472 -18.69 -5.70 -13.00
N ASP A 473 -19.04 -6.62 -12.09
CA ASP A 473 -18.09 -7.31 -11.22
C ASP A 473 -17.17 -8.25 -12.04
N ILE A 474 -15.86 -8.02 -11.97
CA ILE A 474 -14.87 -8.87 -12.64
C ILE A 474 -14.56 -10.08 -11.75
N GLU A 475 -15.29 -11.18 -11.92
CA GLU A 475 -15.15 -12.40 -11.09
C GLU A 475 -13.78 -13.09 -11.23
N HIS A 476 -13.03 -12.86 -12.32
CA HIS A 476 -11.76 -13.52 -12.60
C HIS A 476 -10.53 -12.77 -12.05
N ARG A 477 -10.44 -12.63 -10.72
CA ARG A 477 -9.27 -12.10 -10.01
C ARG A 477 -8.30 -13.23 -9.61
N GLY A 478 -7.55 -13.76 -10.57
CA GLY A 478 -6.45 -14.70 -10.32
C GLY A 478 -5.06 -14.04 -10.45
N ARG A 479 -4.06 -14.57 -9.75
CA ARG A 479 -2.63 -14.24 -9.84
C ARG A 479 -2.10 -14.58 -11.24
N GLY A 480 -1.33 -13.64 -11.81
CA GLY A 480 -0.67 -13.80 -13.10
C GLY A 480 -1.49 -13.33 -14.31
N GLY A 481 -0.82 -13.21 -15.46
CA GLY A 481 -1.44 -12.79 -16.71
C GLY A 481 -2.40 -13.83 -17.30
N ILE A 482 -3.16 -13.47 -18.34
CA ILE A 482 -4.21 -14.34 -18.91
C ILE A 482 -3.73 -15.73 -19.33
N ILE A 483 -2.48 -15.86 -19.81
CA ILE A 483 -1.91 -17.14 -20.23
C ILE A 483 -1.61 -18.03 -19.01
N HIS A 484 -1.13 -17.44 -17.92
CA HIS A 484 -0.91 -18.16 -16.66
C HIS A 484 -2.24 -18.68 -16.11
N ARG A 485 -3.25 -17.79 -16.04
CA ARG A 485 -4.60 -18.16 -15.60
C ARG A 485 -5.25 -19.21 -16.50
N TYR A 486 -5.04 -19.13 -17.81
CA TYR A 486 -5.51 -20.15 -18.74
C TYR A 486 -5.00 -21.54 -18.32
N TRP A 487 -3.69 -21.68 -18.05
CA TRP A 487 -3.11 -22.96 -17.64
C TRP A 487 -3.55 -23.40 -16.25
N GLN A 488 -3.70 -22.50 -15.29
CA GLN A 488 -4.29 -22.83 -13.98
C GLN A 488 -5.67 -23.47 -14.13
N HIS A 489 -6.54 -22.86 -14.95
CA HIS A 489 -7.89 -23.37 -15.19
C HIS A 489 -7.89 -24.67 -15.99
N GLN A 490 -7.08 -24.79 -17.06
CA GLN A 490 -6.98 -26.03 -17.83
C GLN A 490 -6.49 -27.20 -16.97
N ILE A 491 -5.47 -27.00 -16.15
CA ILE A 491 -4.94 -28.04 -15.25
C ILE A 491 -6.01 -28.46 -14.25
N ARG A 492 -6.70 -27.51 -13.61
CA ARG A 492 -7.83 -27.80 -12.71
C ARG A 492 -8.88 -28.65 -13.44
N ASP A 493 -9.32 -28.21 -14.61
CA ASP A 493 -10.39 -28.87 -15.37
C ASP A 493 -10.01 -30.30 -15.76
N VAL A 494 -8.75 -30.54 -16.14
CA VAL A 494 -8.24 -31.88 -16.44
C VAL A 494 -8.31 -32.80 -15.21
N PHE A 495 -7.92 -32.32 -14.03
CA PHE A 495 -8.02 -33.10 -12.80
C PHE A 495 -9.47 -33.34 -12.36
N GLU A 496 -10.34 -32.32 -12.45
CA GLU A 496 -11.77 -32.46 -12.12
C GLU A 496 -12.48 -33.43 -13.07
N LEU A 497 -12.17 -33.40 -14.36
CA LEU A 497 -12.70 -34.34 -15.35
C LEU A 497 -12.25 -35.78 -15.07
N ALA A 498 -11.05 -35.96 -14.54
CA ALA A 498 -10.55 -37.25 -14.09
C ALA A 498 -11.15 -37.73 -12.76
N GLY A 499 -12.02 -36.92 -12.13
CA GLY A 499 -12.72 -37.26 -10.88
C GLY A 499 -11.98 -36.84 -9.60
N TRP A 500 -10.90 -36.07 -9.72
CA TRP A 500 -10.11 -35.58 -8.59
C TRP A 500 -10.58 -34.20 -8.12
N THR A 501 -10.26 -33.83 -6.88
CA THR A 501 -10.58 -32.49 -6.39
C THR A 501 -9.44 -31.54 -6.77
N ALA A 502 -9.73 -30.51 -7.55
CA ALA A 502 -8.74 -29.47 -7.88
C ALA A 502 -9.31 -28.07 -7.62
N LYS A 503 -8.47 -27.14 -7.17
CA LYS A 503 -8.85 -25.74 -6.91
C LYS A 503 -7.70 -24.81 -7.29
N VAL A 504 -8.02 -23.76 -8.05
CA VAL A 504 -7.06 -22.70 -8.40
C VAL A 504 -6.80 -21.82 -7.16
N GLU A 505 -5.54 -21.41 -6.97
CA GLU A 505 -5.12 -20.44 -5.94
C GLU A 505 -5.46 -20.81 -4.48
N LEU A 506 -5.38 -22.09 -4.15
CA LEU A 506 -5.58 -22.58 -2.79
C LEU A 506 -4.24 -22.94 -2.12
N PHE A 507 -4.10 -22.58 -0.84
CA PHE A 507 -2.88 -22.80 -0.06
C PHE A 507 -1.62 -22.19 -0.70
N ASP A 508 -1.83 -21.06 -1.40
CA ASP A 508 -0.87 -20.32 -2.21
C ASP A 508 -0.34 -21.06 -3.45
N ALA A 509 -0.75 -22.32 -3.71
CA ALA A 509 -0.41 -23.03 -4.95
C ALA A 509 -1.23 -22.48 -6.12
N ASP A 510 -0.67 -22.53 -7.33
CA ASP A 510 -1.40 -22.12 -8.54
C ASP A 510 -2.61 -23.01 -8.79
N VAL A 511 -2.44 -24.32 -8.64
CA VAL A 511 -3.55 -25.29 -8.55
C VAL A 511 -3.26 -26.28 -7.43
N TYR A 512 -4.14 -26.35 -6.44
CA TYR A 512 -4.14 -27.42 -5.45
C TYR A 512 -4.92 -28.61 -5.99
N VAL A 513 -4.38 -29.82 -5.83
CA VAL A 513 -5.02 -31.06 -6.23
C VAL A 513 -4.99 -32.04 -5.06
N TYR A 514 -6.11 -32.69 -4.80
CA TYR A 514 -6.21 -33.84 -3.90
C TYR A 514 -6.54 -35.08 -4.73
N MET A 515 -5.56 -35.97 -4.85
CA MET A 515 -5.59 -37.16 -5.70
C MET A 515 -4.97 -38.34 -4.93
N ASP A 516 -5.62 -39.50 -4.93
CA ASP A 516 -5.11 -40.73 -4.30
C ASP A 516 -4.63 -40.57 -2.84
N GLU A 517 -5.41 -39.84 -2.02
CA GLU A 517 -5.06 -39.52 -0.62
C GLU A 517 -3.79 -38.67 -0.45
N LYS A 518 -3.31 -38.03 -1.53
CA LYS A 518 -2.18 -37.10 -1.52
C LYS A 518 -2.61 -35.67 -1.81
N GLU A 519 -1.96 -34.72 -1.14
CA GLU A 519 -2.05 -33.30 -1.43
C GLU A 519 -0.92 -32.88 -2.38
N ILE A 520 -1.29 -32.39 -3.56
CA ILE A 520 -0.35 -31.99 -4.62
C ILE A 520 -0.51 -30.49 -4.86
N ALA A 521 0.60 -29.75 -4.79
CA ALA A 521 0.65 -28.38 -5.30
C ALA A 521 1.17 -28.38 -6.73
N VAL A 522 0.38 -27.84 -7.66
CA VAL A 522 0.81 -27.60 -9.03
C VAL A 522 1.20 -26.14 -9.17
N GLU A 523 2.42 -25.88 -9.64
CA GLU A 523 2.98 -24.56 -9.95
C GLU A 523 3.13 -24.40 -11.47
N VAL A 524 2.63 -23.29 -12.02
CA VAL A 524 2.60 -23.01 -13.46
C VAL A 524 3.76 -22.11 -13.83
N ALA A 525 4.88 -22.73 -14.21
CA ALA A 525 6.10 -22.01 -14.55
C ALA A 525 6.07 -21.49 -16.00
N MET A 526 6.03 -20.16 -16.16
CA MET A 526 6.06 -19.52 -17.49
C MET A 526 7.49 -19.32 -18.04
N GLY A 527 8.52 -19.57 -17.23
CA GLY A 527 9.94 -19.40 -17.56
C GLY A 527 10.85 -20.13 -16.57
N THR A 528 12.13 -19.74 -16.49
CA THR A 528 13.18 -20.40 -15.67
C THR A 528 13.67 -19.51 -14.53
N ASN A 529 12.77 -18.70 -13.98
CA ASN A 529 13.10 -17.69 -12.98
C ASN A 529 13.28 -18.31 -11.58
N ASP A 530 14.18 -17.75 -10.77
CA ASP A 530 14.44 -18.20 -9.38
C ASP A 530 13.17 -18.25 -8.50
N ARG A 531 12.17 -17.45 -8.84
CA ARG A 531 10.85 -17.45 -8.19
C ARG A 531 10.16 -18.81 -8.26
N GLU A 532 10.29 -19.55 -9.36
CA GLU A 532 9.68 -20.87 -9.54
C GLU A 532 10.28 -21.91 -8.58
N ILE A 533 11.59 -21.77 -8.31
CA ILE A 533 12.34 -22.61 -7.36
C ILE A 533 11.88 -22.32 -5.93
N GLU A 534 11.78 -21.03 -5.58
CA GLU A 534 11.35 -20.60 -4.26
C GLU A 534 9.89 -20.98 -3.99
N HIS A 535 9.00 -20.90 -4.99
CA HIS A 535 7.64 -21.40 -4.89
C HIS A 535 7.62 -22.90 -4.58
N ALA A 536 8.34 -23.72 -5.37
CA ALA A 536 8.40 -25.17 -5.14
C ALA A 536 8.91 -25.51 -3.73
N LYS A 537 9.96 -24.80 -3.26
CA LYS A 537 10.50 -24.94 -1.91
C LYS A 537 9.47 -24.61 -0.83
N GLN A 538 8.77 -23.49 -0.96
CA GLN A 538 7.73 -23.08 -0.01
C GLN A 538 6.57 -24.09 0.06
N ARG A 539 6.21 -24.72 -1.06
CA ARG A 539 5.18 -25.78 -1.08
C ARG A 539 5.63 -27.04 -0.37
N LEU A 540 6.88 -27.45 -0.59
CA LEU A 540 7.47 -28.60 0.08
C LEU A 540 7.56 -28.41 1.60
N ASP A 541 7.92 -27.20 2.05
CA ASP A 541 8.03 -26.82 3.46
C ASP A 541 6.67 -26.75 4.18
N ARG A 542 5.57 -26.55 3.45
CA ARG A 542 4.20 -26.56 3.99
C ARG A 542 3.66 -27.96 4.28
N GLY A 543 4.39 -29.00 3.89
CA GLY A 543 4.02 -30.38 4.20
C GLY A 543 3.06 -31.04 3.20
N LEU A 544 2.87 -30.44 2.01
CA LEU A 544 2.14 -31.09 0.90
C LEU A 544 2.93 -32.30 0.39
N ASP A 545 2.27 -33.39 0.02
CA ASP A 545 2.96 -34.64 -0.33
C ASP A 545 3.89 -34.48 -1.54
N GLU A 546 3.42 -33.81 -2.60
CA GLU A 546 4.14 -33.61 -3.86
C GLU A 546 3.97 -32.20 -4.44
N VAL A 547 4.94 -31.77 -5.25
CA VAL A 547 4.88 -30.53 -6.02
C VAL A 547 5.04 -30.85 -7.50
N TRP A 548 4.08 -30.42 -8.32
CA TRP A 548 4.12 -30.59 -9.76
C TRP A 548 4.46 -29.26 -10.42
N VAL A 549 5.57 -29.20 -11.14
CA VAL A 549 5.99 -28.01 -11.90
C VAL A 549 5.59 -28.20 -13.35
N VAL A 550 4.65 -27.39 -13.83
CA VAL A 550 4.11 -27.47 -15.19
C VAL A 550 4.64 -26.32 -16.02
N CYS A 551 5.26 -26.62 -17.15
CA CYS A 551 6.02 -25.65 -17.94
C CYS A 551 5.74 -25.73 -19.46
N PRO A 552 6.09 -24.70 -20.25
CA PRO A 552 5.71 -24.64 -21.66
C PRO A 552 6.42 -25.66 -22.56
N ASN A 553 7.69 -25.99 -22.28
CA ASN A 553 8.49 -26.82 -23.18
C ASN A 553 9.60 -27.59 -22.45
N GLU A 554 10.23 -28.54 -23.14
CA GLU A 554 11.31 -29.36 -22.59
C GLU A 554 12.56 -28.56 -22.20
N SER A 555 12.83 -27.42 -22.84
CA SER A 555 13.99 -26.60 -22.46
C SER A 555 13.80 -26.03 -21.05
N VAL A 556 12.65 -25.38 -20.81
CA VAL A 556 12.29 -24.81 -19.50
C VAL A 556 12.21 -25.91 -18.44
N LYS A 557 11.62 -27.06 -18.79
CA LYS A 557 11.56 -28.23 -17.90
C LYS A 557 12.94 -28.66 -17.41
N ASN A 558 13.88 -28.87 -18.34
CA ASN A 558 15.21 -29.40 -18.01
C ASN A 558 16.05 -28.36 -17.25
N GLU A 559 15.89 -27.08 -17.57
CA GLU A 559 16.59 -25.99 -16.87
C GLU A 559 16.08 -25.84 -15.43
N LEU A 560 14.77 -25.76 -15.20
CA LEU A 560 14.20 -25.72 -13.85
C LEU A 560 14.56 -26.96 -13.04
N LYS A 561 14.55 -28.14 -13.66
CA LYS A 561 14.96 -29.37 -13.01
C LYS A 561 16.42 -29.32 -12.56
N GLN A 562 17.32 -28.87 -13.43
CA GLN A 562 18.74 -28.71 -13.08
C GLN A 562 18.93 -27.69 -11.96
N GLN A 563 18.25 -26.54 -12.02
CA GLN A 563 18.34 -25.50 -10.99
C GLN A 563 17.82 -25.99 -9.63
N MET A 564 16.70 -26.74 -9.61
CA MET A 564 16.17 -27.33 -8.37
C MET A 564 17.08 -28.43 -7.81
N GLU A 565 17.75 -29.20 -8.68
CA GLU A 565 18.80 -30.15 -8.27
C GLU A 565 20.02 -29.43 -7.67
N ASP A 566 20.44 -28.31 -8.27
CA ASP A 566 21.58 -27.51 -7.82
C ASP A 566 21.32 -26.83 -6.46
N GLU A 567 20.05 -26.58 -6.12
CA GLU A 567 19.58 -26.01 -4.85
C GLU A 567 19.24 -27.08 -3.78
N ASP A 568 19.59 -28.35 -4.03
CA ASP A 568 19.37 -29.50 -3.13
C ASP A 568 17.88 -29.70 -2.72
N LEU A 569 16.92 -29.40 -3.61
CA LEU A 569 15.50 -29.69 -3.34
C LEU A 569 15.24 -31.22 -3.35
N PRO A 570 14.24 -31.71 -2.57
CA PRO A 570 13.86 -33.12 -2.54
C PRO A 570 13.17 -33.54 -3.84
N MET A 571 13.97 -33.86 -4.86
CA MET A 571 13.52 -34.19 -6.21
C MET A 571 12.57 -35.40 -6.27
N GLU A 572 12.59 -36.27 -5.27
CA GLU A 572 11.66 -37.39 -5.13
C GLU A 572 10.21 -36.95 -4.85
N ARG A 573 10.00 -35.70 -4.44
CA ARG A 573 8.68 -35.08 -4.20
C ARG A 573 8.32 -34.05 -5.28
N ILE A 574 9.16 -33.87 -6.29
CA ILE A 574 8.93 -32.90 -7.37
C ILE A 574 8.72 -33.64 -8.69
N GLU A 575 7.60 -33.37 -9.34
CA GLU A 575 7.27 -33.93 -10.63
C GLU A 575 7.17 -32.85 -11.70
N PHE A 576 7.79 -33.07 -12.86
CA PHE A 576 7.79 -32.09 -13.95
C PHE A 576 6.89 -32.53 -15.09
N ARG A 577 5.94 -31.67 -15.44
CA ARG A 577 5.02 -31.84 -16.56
C ARG A 577 5.12 -30.67 -17.53
N ARG A 578 4.59 -30.85 -18.72
CA ARG A 578 4.47 -29.80 -19.72
C ARG A 578 3.02 -29.40 -19.89
N PHE A 579 2.80 -28.18 -20.36
CA PHE A 579 1.49 -27.69 -20.80
C PHE A 579 0.79 -28.65 -21.78
N ARG A 580 1.53 -29.22 -22.74
CA ARG A 580 0.96 -30.22 -23.66
C ARG A 580 0.50 -31.52 -22.99
N ASP A 581 1.02 -31.82 -21.80
CA ASP A 581 0.59 -32.98 -21.03
C ASP A 581 -0.77 -32.70 -20.34
N PHE A 582 -1.37 -31.51 -20.53
CA PHE A 582 -2.69 -31.09 -20.04
C PHE A 582 -3.59 -30.53 -21.16
N SER A 583 -3.20 -30.67 -22.43
CA SER A 583 -3.97 -30.18 -23.59
C SER A 583 -4.97 -31.19 -24.16
N ASP A 584 -4.88 -32.46 -23.77
CA ASP A 584 -5.77 -33.54 -24.22
C ASP A 584 -6.32 -34.31 -23.02
N THR A 585 -7.61 -34.62 -22.99
CA THR A 585 -8.33 -35.29 -21.89
C THR A 585 -7.97 -36.77 -21.67
N GLU A 586 -6.89 -37.30 -22.28
CA GLU A 586 -6.53 -38.73 -22.25
C GLU A 586 -5.39 -39.09 -21.26
N ILE A 587 -5.11 -38.26 -20.24
CA ILE A 587 -3.89 -38.41 -19.42
C ILE A 587 -4.00 -39.50 -18.34
N PHE A 588 -5.21 -39.95 -17.98
CA PHE A 588 -5.41 -40.84 -16.82
C PHE A 588 -5.73 -42.30 -17.14
N GLU A 589 -5.49 -42.78 -18.38
CA GLU A 589 -5.64 -44.22 -18.69
C GLU A 589 -4.37 -45.05 -18.48
N SER A 590 -3.26 -44.46 -18.03
CA SER A 590 -2.03 -45.24 -17.78
C SER A 590 -1.12 -44.64 -16.72
N SER A 591 -1.48 -44.82 -15.45
CA SER A 591 -0.54 -44.78 -14.32
C SER A 591 -1.02 -45.72 -13.22
#